data_AF-A0A9W6CTY0-F1
#
_entry.id   AF-A0A9W6CTY0-F1
#
_cell.length_a   1.000
_cell.length_b   1.000
_cell.length_c   1.000
_cell.angle_alpha   90.00
_cell.angle_beta   90.00
_cell.angle_gamma   90.00
#
_symmetry.space_group_name_H-M   'P 1'
#
loop_
_entity.id
_entity.type
_entity.pdbx_description
1 polymer ?
#
loop_
_entity_poly.entity_id
_entity_poly.type
_entity_poly.pdbx_seq_one_letter_code
_entity_poly.pdbx_strand_id
1 'polypeptide(L)' 'MVTCARPKVDRIACPWLFRRFIDPDAAFLFVGASEVEGGAAALGAAPFDIDSAFLSHRGEGCTFDTIIEEFGPRSAAAR' A
#
# COMPACT_ATOMS: atom_id res chain seq x y z
N MET A 1 -5.55 -4.46 -2.75
CA MET A 1 -4.78 -3.28 -3.21
C MET A 1 -4.12 -3.58 -4.54
N VAL A 2 -3.87 -2.57 -5.37
CA VAL A 2 -3.28 -2.73 -6.72
C VAL A 2 -2.09 -1.80 -6.89
N THR A 3 -0.98 -2.28 -7.48
CA THR A 3 0.19 -1.45 -7.80
C THR A 3 0.89 -1.92 -9.07
N CYS A 4 1.90 -1.17 -9.50
CA CYS A 4 2.73 -1.47 -10.65
C CYS A 4 3.58 -2.73 -10.43
N ALA A 5 3.61 -3.61 -11.43
CA ALA A 5 4.48 -4.77 -11.55
C ALA A 5 5.95 -4.36 -11.67
N ARG A 6 6.85 -5.30 -11.38
CA ARG A 6 8.29 -5.08 -11.08
C ARG A 6 8.49 -4.26 -9.80
N PRO A 7 8.05 -4.81 -8.66
CA PRO A 7 8.17 -4.13 -7.39
C PRO A 7 9.64 -3.90 -7.03
N LYS A 8 9.99 -2.68 -6.63
CA LYS A 8 11.18 -2.43 -5.81
C LYS A 8 10.92 -2.99 -4.40
N VAL A 9 11.93 -3.01 -3.53
CA VAL A 9 11.85 -3.66 -2.19
C VAL A 9 10.68 -3.13 -1.35
N ASP A 10 10.42 -1.83 -1.43
CA ASP A 10 9.30 -1.08 -0.83
C ASP A 10 7.92 -1.69 -1.13
N ARG A 11 7.68 -2.13 -2.36
CA ARG A 11 6.41 -2.71 -2.83
C ARG A 11 6.18 -4.15 -2.37
N ILE A 12 7.17 -4.81 -1.76
CA ILE A 12 7.02 -6.14 -1.13
C ILE A 12 6.78 -5.99 0.38
N ALA A 13 7.39 -4.99 1.02
CA ALA A 13 7.22 -4.72 2.45
C ALA A 13 5.77 -4.33 2.81
N CYS A 14 5.11 -3.54 1.97
CA CYS A 14 3.72 -3.12 2.20
C CYS A 14 2.72 -4.31 2.24
N PRO A 15 2.71 -5.25 1.28
CA PRO A 15 1.91 -6.46 1.39
C PRO A 15 2.19 -7.31 2.63
N TRP A 16 3.45 -7.42 3.05
CA TRP A 16 3.81 -8.14 4.26
C TRP A 16 3.25 -7.46 5.52
N LEU A 17 3.40 -6.13 5.63
CA LEU A 17 2.88 -5.33 6.75
C LEU A 17 1.38 -5.52 6.92
N PHE A 18 0.63 -5.39 5.82
CA PHE A 18 -0.82 -5.58 5.83
C PHE A 18 -1.20 -6.97 6.33
N ARG A 19 -0.65 -8.03 5.71
CA ARG A 19 -0.97 -9.40 6.09
C ARG A 19 -0.54 -9.78 7.50
N ARG A 20 0.52 -9.14 8.01
CA ARG A 20 1.05 -9.46 9.32
C ARG A 20 0.34 -8.74 10.46
N PHE A 21 -0.10 -7.50 10.24
CA PHE A 21 -0.52 -6.62 11.33
C PHE A 21 -1.87 -5.93 11.14
N ILE A 22 -2.40 -5.85 9.91
CA ILE A 22 -3.62 -5.07 9.61
C ILE A 22 -4.77 -6.00 9.22
N ASP A 23 -4.59 -6.77 8.15
CA ASP A 23 -5.60 -7.69 7.61
C ASP A 23 -4.89 -8.92 6.99
N PRO A 24 -4.97 -10.10 7.63
CA PRO A 24 -4.32 -11.32 7.14
C PRO A 24 -4.85 -11.79 5.78
N ASP A 25 -6.08 -11.41 5.41
CA ASP A 25 -6.73 -11.80 4.17
C ASP A 25 -6.51 -10.77 3.05
N ALA A 26 -5.75 -9.69 3.31
CA ALA A 26 -5.47 -8.65 2.33
C ALA A 26 -4.84 -9.22 1.03
N ALA A 27 -5.47 -8.91 -0.10
CA ALA A 27 -5.02 -9.30 -1.43
C ALA A 27 -4.30 -8.15 -2.15
N PHE A 28 -3.26 -8.48 -2.90
CA PHE A 28 -2.42 -7.53 -3.63
C PHE A 28 -2.27 -7.99 -5.08
N LEU A 29 -2.58 -7.11 -6.02
CA LEU A 29 -2.42 -7.35 -7.45
C LEU A 29 -1.33 -6.43 -8.01
N PHE A 30 -0.44 -7.01 -8.80
CA PHE A 30 0.64 -6.31 -9.49
C PHE A 30 0.35 -6.31 -10.99
N VAL A 31 0.15 -5.13 -11.58
CA VAL A 31 -0.25 -4.95 -12.99
C VAL A 31 0.70 -3.99 -13.72
N GLY A 32 0.63 -3.86 -15.05
CA GLY A 32 1.37 -2.82 -15.76
C GLY A 32 1.03 -1.41 -15.24
N ALA A 33 1.95 -0.46 -15.34
CA ALA A 33 1.77 0.87 -14.76
C ALA A 33 0.51 1.60 -15.27
N SER A 34 0.21 1.45 -16.57
CA SER A 34 -1.00 1.98 -17.20
C SER A 34 -2.29 1.28 -16.77
N GLU A 35 -2.18 0.14 -16.10
CA GLU A 35 -3.33 -0.71 -15.72
C GLU A 35 -3.73 -0.54 -14.26
N VAL A 36 -2.94 0.17 -13.44
CA VAL A 36 -3.18 0.26 -11.99
C VAL A 36 -4.52 0.89 -11.67
N GLU A 37 -4.84 2.05 -12.24
CA GLU A 37 -6.12 2.72 -11.96
C GLU A 37 -7.31 1.91 -12.44
N GLY A 38 -7.24 1.35 -13.66
CA GLY A 38 -8.30 0.51 -14.21
C GLY A 38 -8.52 -0.77 -13.40
N GLY A 39 -7.44 -1.43 -12.99
CA GLY A 39 -7.49 -2.63 -12.15
C GLY A 39 -7.99 -2.34 -10.74
N ALA A 40 -7.59 -1.22 -10.15
CA ALA A 40 -8.08 -0.75 -8.87
C ALA A 40 -9.59 -0.49 -8.91
N ALA A 41 -10.06 0.25 -9.91
CA ALA A 41 -11.48 0.55 -10.09
C ALA A 41 -12.31 -0.73 -10.32
N ALA A 42 -11.86 -1.62 -11.19
CA ALA A 42 -12.56 -2.86 -11.52
C ALA A 42 -12.72 -3.80 -10.32
N LEU A 43 -11.76 -3.79 -9.39
CA LEU A 43 -11.74 -4.66 -8.21
C LEU A 43 -12.27 -3.98 -6.94
N GLY A 44 -12.64 -2.69 -7.00
CA GLY A 44 -12.94 -1.90 -5.81
C GLY A 44 -11.77 -1.84 -4.83
N ALA A 45 -10.54 -1.89 -5.34
CA ALA A 45 -9.32 -1.97 -4.57
C ALA A 45 -8.60 -0.62 -4.51
N ALA A 46 -7.91 -0.33 -3.41
CA ALA A 46 -7.09 0.87 -3.31
C ALA A 46 -5.81 0.74 -4.17
N PRO A 47 -5.51 1.72 -5.06
CA PRO A 47 -4.20 1.83 -5.66
C PRO A 47 -3.17 2.27 -4.61
N PHE A 48 -1.92 1.83 -4.74
CA PHE A 48 -0.84 2.24 -3.85
C PHE A 48 0.51 2.33 -4.54
N ASP A 49 1.41 3.12 -3.97
CA ASP A 49 2.78 3.34 -4.43
C ASP A 49 2.88 3.76 -5.90
N ILE A 50 1.94 4.61 -6.30
CA ILE A 50 1.89 5.30 -7.59
C ILE A 50 1.66 6.81 -7.35
N ASP A 51 1.91 7.61 -8.37
CA ASP A 51 1.64 9.04 -8.31
C ASP A 51 0.16 9.29 -8.00
N SER A 52 -0.11 10.28 -7.14
CA SER A 52 -1.46 10.69 -6.72
C SER A 52 -2.29 9.67 -5.93
N ALA A 53 -1.79 8.45 -5.67
CA ALA A 53 -2.46 7.53 -4.76
C ALA A 53 -2.42 8.05 -3.32
N PHE A 54 -3.51 7.86 -2.58
CA PHE A 54 -3.59 8.20 -1.16
C PHE A 54 -2.51 7.46 -0.32
N LEU A 55 -2.27 6.19 -0.67
CA LEU A 55 -1.20 5.37 -0.11
C LEU A 55 0.01 5.42 -1.04
N SER A 56 0.79 6.49 -0.89
CA SER A 56 2.01 6.73 -1.67
C SER A 56 3.07 7.38 -0.77
N HIS A 57 4.21 7.76 -1.33
CA HIS A 57 5.23 8.51 -0.61
C HIS A 57 4.69 9.87 -0.13
N ARG A 58 5.08 10.28 1.09
CA ARG A 58 4.68 11.56 1.69
C ARG A 58 5.88 12.22 2.37
N GLY A 59 6.28 13.39 1.88
CA GLY A 59 7.48 14.07 2.37
C GLY A 59 8.71 13.18 2.22
N GLU A 60 9.41 12.91 3.32
CA GLU A 60 10.56 12.01 3.36
C GLU A 60 10.18 10.53 3.56
N GLY A 61 8.91 10.26 3.91
CA GLY A 61 8.40 8.92 4.18
C GLY A 61 8.02 8.15 2.92
N CYS A 62 8.21 6.83 2.96
CA CYS A 62 7.80 5.92 1.89
C CYS A 62 6.36 5.43 2.09
N THR A 63 5.83 4.69 1.10
CA THR A 63 4.47 4.12 1.18
C THR A 63 4.28 3.21 2.40
N PHE A 64 5.34 2.54 2.86
CA PHE A 64 5.29 1.73 4.08
C PHE A 64 5.01 2.58 5.33
N ASP A 65 5.70 3.70 5.47
CA ASP A 65 5.52 4.63 6.60
C ASP A 65 4.11 5.20 6.59
N THR A 66 3.62 5.59 5.40
CA THR A 66 2.25 6.06 5.20
C THR A 66 1.21 5.02 5.64
N ILE A 67 1.42 3.74 5.34
CA ILE A 67 0.50 2.67 5.77
C ILE A 67 0.49 2.53 7.30
N ILE A 68 1.65 2.67 7.96
CA ILE A 68 1.72 2.64 9.43
C ILE A 68 0.97 3.82 10.03
N GLU A 69 1.11 5.01 9.47
CA GLU A 69 0.41 6.20 9.96
C GLU A 69 -1.13 6.06 9.83
N GLU A 70 -1.62 5.54 8.71
CA GLU A 70 -3.05 5.43 8.42
C GLU A 70 -3.73 4.23 9.10
N PHE A 71 -3.04 3.09 9.16
CA PHE A 71 -3.63 1.80 9.55
C PHE A 71 -2.89 1.08 10.67
N GLY A 72 -1.71 1.57 11.06
CA GLY A 72 -0.92 0.95 12.10
C GLY A 72 -1.67 0.89 13.43
N PRO A 73 -1.40 -0.14 14.26
CA PRO A 73 -1.97 -0.19 15.59
C PRO A 73 -1.52 1.05 16.37
N ARG A 74 -2.48 1.83 16.89
CA ARG A 74 -2.17 2.94 17.80
C ARG A 74 -1.50 2.37 19.04
N SER A 75 -0.18 2.47 19.13
CA SER A 75 0.52 2.09 20.35
C SER A 75 0.11 3.06 21.47
N ALA A 76 -0.24 2.54 22.64
CA ALA A 76 -0.53 3.33 23.83
C ALA A 76 0.73 4.02 24.43
N ALA A 77 1.86 3.98 23.72
CA ALA A 77 3.16 4.50 24.16
C ALA A 77 3.49 5.91 23.62
N ALA A 78 2.47 6.65 23.17
CA ALA A 78 2.56 8.09 22.98
C ALA A 78 1.73 8.80 24.07
N ARG A 79 2.35 9.01 25.23
CA ARG A 79 1.96 10.01 26.23
C ARG A 79 3.20 10.73 26.70
#